data_AF-A0A815EBL0-F1
#
_entry.id   AF-A0A815EBL0-F1
#
_cell.length_a   1.000
_cell.length_b   1.000
_cell.length_c   1.000
_cell.angle_alpha   90.00
_cell.angle_beta   90.00
_cell.angle_gamma   90.00
#
_symmetry.space_group_name_H-M   'P 1'
#
loop_
_entity.id
_entity.type
_entity.pdbx_description
1 polymer ?
#
loop_
_entity_poly.entity_id
_entity_poly.type
_entity_poly.pdbx_seq_one_letter_code
_entity_poly.pdbx_strand_id
1 'polypeptide(L)'
;MASVVPIQTPNIAQNLDKNVLYLVGPNFWHVRGRFKILKLIDIETQMSIIKLHNGKFLIIDTVEMNDRLRQEIDLLTNDGRNIEAVIGTHPFHTVSFPAFYQTYPNAAYYGTPRHLRRLTEIPWRGNLNDRNIRKKWKPDIEMRIPAGAEFINPQPESSNHFVSVFVYHPISRTLHVDDTIMFTEKPSFLLKLFGYQNGIMAFHPSIKNSGLYPTSNAPYLFRDWMRKLLHDWPFENICCAHLGIKMGGAHADVTTLLNNAEPLFAKISEKNRKKYSEYEIPVDNHSNMNVSDNEYG
;
A
#
# COMPACT_ATOMS: atom_id res chain seq x y z
N MET A 1 15.92 -13.78 35.11
CA MET A 1 16.22 -14.76 34.06
C MET A 1 15.99 -14.08 32.73
N ALA A 2 17.00 -13.99 31.86
CA ALA A 2 16.84 -13.38 30.55
C ALA A 2 15.94 -14.27 29.69
N SER A 3 14.72 -13.79 29.40
CA SER A 3 13.85 -14.44 28.42
C SER A 3 14.48 -14.22 27.04
N VAL A 4 15.16 -15.25 26.54
CA VAL A 4 15.69 -15.27 25.19
C VAL A 4 14.48 -15.30 24.26
N VAL A 5 14.19 -14.17 23.61
CA VAL A 5 13.27 -14.16 22.46
C VAL A 5 13.80 -15.22 21.49
N PRO A 6 13.01 -16.26 21.17
CA PRO A 6 13.49 -17.33 20.31
C PRO A 6 14.01 -16.71 19.02
N ILE A 7 15.27 -17.03 18.66
CA ILE A 7 15.79 -16.72 17.34
C ILE A 7 14.97 -17.57 16.37
N GLN A 8 13.86 -17.00 15.89
CA GLN A 8 13.11 -17.61 14.80
C GLN A 8 14.01 -17.53 13.57
N THR A 9 14.53 -18.69 13.15
CA THR A 9 14.99 -18.90 11.77
C THR A 9 13.94 -18.34 10.81
N PRO A 10 14.33 -17.66 9.71
CA PRO A 10 13.38 -17.14 8.73
C PRO A 10 12.49 -18.28 8.28
N ASN A 11 11.28 -18.28 8.82
CA ASN A 11 10.39 -19.41 8.73
C ASN A 11 9.82 -19.32 7.31
N ILE A 12 10.24 -20.23 6.44
CA ILE A 12 9.67 -20.48 5.10
C ILE A 12 8.24 -21.06 5.25
N ALA A 13 7.52 -20.62 6.28
CA ALA A 13 6.24 -21.16 6.67
C ALA A 13 5.18 -20.61 5.72
N GLN A 14 4.80 -21.48 4.78
CA GLN A 14 3.61 -21.30 3.97
C GLN A 14 2.40 -21.14 4.92
N ASN A 15 1.60 -20.08 4.74
CA ASN A 15 0.52 -19.67 5.65
C ASN A 15 1.02 -19.28 7.04
N LEU A 16 1.47 -18.04 7.18
CA LEU A 16 1.79 -17.45 8.47
C LEU A 16 0.57 -17.48 9.40
N ASP A 17 0.75 -17.95 10.62
CA ASP A 17 -0.25 -17.86 11.67
C ASP A 17 -0.59 -16.39 11.94
N LYS A 18 -1.83 -16.15 12.28
CA LYS A 18 -2.30 -14.80 12.58
C LYS A 18 -1.89 -14.43 13.99
N ASN A 19 -1.59 -13.15 14.21
CA ASN A 19 -1.17 -12.63 15.51
C ASN A 19 0.11 -13.29 16.05
N VAL A 20 1.10 -13.50 15.18
CA VAL A 20 2.43 -13.99 15.53
C VAL A 20 3.46 -13.12 14.81
N LEU A 21 4.55 -12.75 15.50
CA LEU A 21 5.70 -12.10 14.87
C LEU A 21 6.51 -13.13 14.07
N TYR A 22 6.75 -12.82 12.80
CA TYR A 22 7.63 -13.58 11.92
C TYR A 22 8.81 -12.74 11.48
N LEU A 23 10.03 -13.22 11.68
CA LEU A 23 11.23 -12.59 11.16
C LEU A 23 11.34 -12.83 9.64
N VAL A 24 11.18 -11.78 8.84
CA VAL A 24 11.31 -11.85 7.36
C VAL A 24 12.75 -11.66 6.92
N GLY A 25 13.47 -10.79 7.62
CA GLY A 25 14.89 -10.54 7.40
C GLY A 25 15.48 -9.79 8.60
N PRO A 26 16.79 -9.48 8.59
CA PRO A 26 17.44 -8.82 9.70
C PRO A 26 16.70 -7.54 10.11
N ASN A 27 16.31 -7.46 11.39
CA ASN A 27 15.59 -6.32 11.98
C ASN A 27 14.20 -6.04 11.39
N PHE A 28 13.60 -6.95 10.64
CA PHE A 28 12.26 -6.79 10.06
C PHE A 28 11.36 -7.96 10.46
N TRP A 29 10.31 -7.65 11.22
CA TRP A 29 9.26 -8.58 11.58
C TRP A 29 7.96 -8.24 10.85
N HIS A 30 7.19 -9.28 10.53
CA HIS A 30 5.88 -9.18 9.89
C HIS A 30 4.83 -9.91 10.71
N VAL A 31 3.59 -9.43 10.64
CA VAL A 31 2.43 -10.00 11.33
C VAL A 31 1.26 -10.07 10.36
N ARG A 32 0.57 -11.23 10.32
CA ARG A 32 -0.75 -11.35 9.70
C ARG A 32 -1.87 -11.09 10.69
N GLY A 33 -2.82 -10.26 10.29
CA GLY A 33 -4.07 -9.99 10.99
C GLY A 33 -5.27 -10.63 10.28
N ARG A 34 -6.41 -10.71 10.99
CA ARG A 34 -7.69 -11.10 10.38
C ARG A 34 -8.36 -9.88 9.79
N PHE A 35 -8.96 -10.03 8.61
CA PHE A 35 -9.84 -9.00 8.05
C PHE A 35 -10.90 -9.65 7.17
N LYS A 36 -12.17 -9.57 7.59
CA LYS A 36 -13.26 -10.27 6.92
C LYS A 36 -14.13 -9.33 6.11
N ILE A 37 -14.22 -9.59 4.80
CA ILE A 37 -15.25 -9.00 3.94
C ILE A 37 -16.58 -9.74 4.17
N LEU A 38 -17.65 -8.96 4.36
CA LEU A 38 -19.01 -9.44 4.63
C LEU A 38 -19.09 -10.45 5.79
N LYS A 39 -18.14 -10.41 6.74
CA LYS A 39 -17.97 -11.38 7.84
C LYS A 39 -17.70 -12.84 7.41
N LEU A 40 -17.64 -13.13 6.11
CA LEU A 40 -17.55 -14.49 5.58
C LEU A 40 -16.17 -14.82 5.01
N ILE A 41 -15.58 -13.88 4.27
CA ILE A 41 -14.32 -14.12 3.53
C ILE A 41 -13.19 -13.37 4.23
N ASP A 42 -12.29 -14.10 4.87
CA ASP A 42 -11.08 -13.54 5.47
C ASP A 42 -10.04 -13.29 4.37
N ILE A 43 -9.83 -12.01 4.04
CA ILE A 43 -8.80 -11.57 3.11
C ILE A 43 -7.52 -11.13 3.84
N GLU A 44 -7.55 -11.17 5.18
CA GLU A 44 -6.45 -10.84 6.07
C GLU A 44 -5.98 -9.38 5.95
N THR A 45 -5.09 -8.98 6.85
CA THR A 45 -4.39 -7.69 6.82
C THR A 45 -2.98 -7.87 7.38
N GLN A 46 -2.17 -6.82 7.41
CA GLN A 46 -0.78 -6.87 7.82
C GLN A 46 -0.36 -5.77 8.79
N MET A 47 0.73 -6.02 9.49
CA MET A 47 1.54 -5.03 10.19
C MET A 47 3.00 -5.44 10.04
N SER A 48 3.92 -4.48 10.07
CA SER A 48 5.36 -4.76 10.13
C SER A 48 6.02 -3.97 11.25
N ILE A 49 7.08 -4.53 11.80
CA ILE A 49 7.89 -3.92 12.86
C ILE A 49 9.33 -3.92 12.38
N ILE A 50 9.98 -2.76 12.44
CA ILE A 50 11.36 -2.60 12.01
C ILE A 50 12.18 -2.05 13.16
N LYS A 51 13.29 -2.71 13.47
CA LYS A 51 14.28 -2.16 14.40
C LYS A 51 15.24 -1.25 13.64
N LEU A 52 15.26 0.03 14.00
CA LEU A 52 16.11 1.06 13.46
C LEU A 52 17.55 0.93 14.00
N HIS A 53 18.53 1.57 13.34
CA HIS A 53 19.93 1.51 13.76
C HIS A 53 20.16 2.06 15.17
N ASN A 54 19.32 3.01 15.60
CA ASN A 54 19.37 3.60 16.94
C ASN A 54 18.76 2.70 18.03
N GLY A 55 18.34 1.48 17.68
CA GLY A 55 17.78 0.49 18.59
C GLY A 55 16.28 0.63 18.87
N LYS A 56 15.63 1.69 18.39
CA LYS A 56 14.18 1.89 18.49
C LYS A 56 13.42 1.18 17.36
N PHE A 57 12.09 1.21 17.44
CA PHE A 57 11.21 0.48 16.53
C PHE A 57 10.26 1.39 15.77
N LEU A 58 10.13 1.13 14.46
CA LEU A 58 9.10 1.70 13.61
C LEU A 58 8.03 0.63 13.38
N ILE A 59 6.77 0.95 13.69
CA ILE A 59 5.61 0.11 13.40
C ILE A 59 4.96 0.63 12.10
N ILE A 60 4.68 -0.27 11.16
CA ILE A 60 4.05 0.03 9.86
C ILE A 60 2.69 -0.64 9.81
N ASP A 61 1.65 0.19 9.65
CA ASP A 61 0.24 -0.15 9.82
C ASP A 61 -0.03 -0.85 11.15
N THR A 62 -1.27 -1.28 11.37
CA THR A 62 -1.68 -1.95 12.61
C THR A 62 -2.66 -3.07 12.32
N VAL A 63 -2.62 -4.10 13.17
CA VAL A 63 -3.60 -5.19 13.18
C VAL A 63 -4.28 -5.28 14.53
N GLU A 64 -5.45 -5.89 14.57
CA GLU A 64 -6.06 -6.29 15.83
C GLU A 64 -5.14 -7.30 16.53
N MET A 65 -4.72 -6.96 17.74
CA MET A 65 -3.78 -7.75 18.53
C MET A 65 -4.53 -8.61 19.54
N ASN A 66 -4.16 -9.89 19.63
CA ASN A 66 -4.47 -10.72 20.80
C ASN A 66 -3.39 -10.55 21.88
N ASP A 67 -3.62 -11.15 23.05
CA ASP A 67 -2.68 -11.07 24.18
C ASP A 67 -1.28 -11.59 23.85
N ARG A 68 -1.19 -12.64 23.03
CA ARG A 68 0.09 -13.21 22.61
C ARG A 68 0.89 -12.20 21.79
N LEU A 69 0.32 -11.66 20.72
CA LEU A 69 1.00 -10.70 19.86
C LEU A 69 1.39 -9.46 20.66
N ARG A 70 0.51 -8.98 21.54
CA ARG A 70 0.81 -7.86 22.43
C ARG A 70 2.04 -8.16 23.30
N GLN A 71 2.09 -9.32 23.97
CA GLN A 71 3.24 -9.71 24.79
C GLN A 71 4.54 -9.83 23.97
N GLU A 72 4.46 -10.37 22.75
CA GLU A 72 5.63 -10.45 21.85
C GLU A 72 6.15 -9.05 21.49
N ILE A 73 5.25 -8.08 21.24
CA ILE A 73 5.62 -6.68 20.96
C ILE A 73 6.16 -5.98 22.22
N ASP A 74 5.53 -6.18 23.38
CA ASP A 74 5.97 -5.61 24.66
C ASP A 74 7.40 -6.06 24.98
N LEU A 75 7.69 -7.36 24.85
CA LEU A 75 9.05 -7.90 25.03
C LEU A 75 10.05 -7.30 24.03
N LEU A 76 9.66 -7.17 22.75
CA LEU A 76 10.53 -6.64 21.71
C LEU A 76 10.84 -5.15 21.90
N THR A 77 9.85 -4.39 22.36
CA THR A 77 9.87 -2.92 22.36
C THR A 77 9.98 -2.31 23.76
N ASN A 78 10.24 -3.13 24.78
CA ASN A 78 10.35 -2.70 26.18
C ASN A 78 9.04 -2.02 26.64
N ASP A 79 7.94 -2.77 26.53
CA ASP A 79 6.56 -2.33 26.84
C ASP A 79 6.14 -1.09 26.03
N GLY A 80 6.46 -1.10 24.74
CA GLY A 80 6.20 0.02 23.83
C GLY A 80 7.12 1.24 24.02
N ARG A 81 7.97 1.30 25.05
CA ARG A 81 8.82 2.47 25.35
C ARG A 81 9.86 2.75 24.26
N ASN A 82 10.27 1.74 23.51
CA ASN A 82 11.22 1.87 22.42
C ASN A 82 10.54 2.02 21.04
N ILE A 83 9.22 2.17 20.98
CA ILE A 83 8.54 2.52 19.74
C ILE A 83 8.85 3.99 19.42
N GLU A 84 9.64 4.22 18.37
CA GLU A 84 9.92 5.56 17.86
C GLU A 84 8.67 6.16 17.21
N ALA A 85 7.99 5.37 16.39
CA ALA A 85 6.78 5.80 15.70
C ALA A 85 5.91 4.64 15.21
N VAL A 86 4.64 4.97 14.97
CA VAL A 86 3.68 4.15 14.24
C VAL A 86 3.26 4.92 12.99
N ILE A 87 3.34 4.28 11.82
CA ILE A 87 2.98 4.90 10.54
C ILE A 87 1.80 4.18 9.88
N GLY A 88 0.81 4.93 9.40
CA GLY A 88 -0.31 4.41 8.60
C GLY A 88 -0.10 4.65 7.11
N THR A 89 0.17 3.58 6.35
CA THR A 89 0.68 3.65 4.98
C THR A 89 -0.39 3.59 3.90
N HIS A 90 -1.54 2.99 4.19
CA HIS A 90 -2.67 2.95 3.25
C HIS A 90 -3.89 3.74 3.75
N PRO A 91 -4.52 4.62 2.94
CA PRO A 91 -5.65 5.46 3.39
C PRO A 91 -6.83 4.72 4.02
N PHE A 92 -7.01 3.42 3.73
CA PHE A 92 -8.14 2.63 4.20
C PHE A 92 -7.78 1.59 5.26
N HIS A 93 -6.52 1.47 5.66
CA HIS A 93 -6.10 0.57 6.73
C HIS A 93 -6.23 1.24 8.09
N THR A 94 -7.46 1.57 8.47
CA THR A 94 -7.73 2.44 9.63
C THR A 94 -8.26 1.69 10.86
N VAL A 95 -8.77 0.47 10.69
CA VAL A 95 -9.64 -0.19 11.68
C VAL A 95 -8.93 -0.48 13.00
N SER A 96 -7.67 -0.93 12.95
CA SER A 96 -6.95 -1.38 14.15
C SER A 96 -6.17 -0.28 14.87
N PHE A 97 -6.07 0.91 14.27
CA PHE A 97 -5.31 2.02 14.81
C PHE A 97 -5.81 2.51 16.18
N PRO A 98 -7.13 2.67 16.42
CA PRO A 98 -7.62 3.17 17.71
C PRO A 98 -7.26 2.23 18.88
N ALA A 99 -7.44 0.91 18.70
CA ALA A 99 -7.08 -0.08 19.70
C ALA A 99 -5.55 -0.14 19.91
N PHE A 100 -4.77 -0.07 18.83
CA PHE A 100 -3.31 -0.03 18.93
C PHE A 100 -2.82 1.23 19.67
N TYR A 101 -3.45 2.38 19.43
CA TYR A 101 -3.17 3.64 20.14
C TYR A 101 -3.50 3.57 21.63
N GLN A 102 -4.61 2.94 22.01
CA GLN A 102 -4.94 2.72 23.42
C GLN A 102 -3.87 1.88 24.15
N THR A 103 -3.30 0.90 23.46
CA THR A 103 -2.22 0.07 24.01
C THR A 103 -0.89 0.82 24.09
N TYR A 104 -0.53 1.62 23.07
CA TYR A 104 0.76 2.31 22.97
C TYR A 104 0.62 3.84 22.78
N PRO A 105 -0.03 4.57 23.71
CA PRO A 105 -0.40 5.97 23.49
C PRO A 105 0.78 6.94 23.45
N ASN A 106 1.94 6.52 23.99
CA ASN A 106 3.13 7.35 24.09
C ASN A 106 3.96 7.40 22.80
N ALA A 107 3.69 6.50 21.84
CA ALA A 107 4.38 6.52 20.55
C ALA A 107 3.96 7.72 19.68
N ALA A 108 4.82 8.14 18.75
CA ALA A 108 4.47 9.16 17.77
C ALA A 108 3.74 8.54 16.57
N TYR A 109 2.54 9.02 16.25
CA TYR A 109 1.73 8.49 15.14
C TYR A 109 1.82 9.39 13.91
N TYR A 110 2.03 8.81 12.73
CA TYR A 110 2.02 9.53 11.44
C TYR A 110 1.13 8.79 10.45
N GLY A 111 0.31 9.50 9.69
CA GLY A 111 -0.69 8.85 8.85
C GLY A 111 -0.80 9.48 7.48
N THR A 112 -1.47 8.79 6.57
CA THR A 112 -1.94 9.42 5.32
C THR A 112 -2.89 10.58 5.62
N PRO A 113 -3.15 11.49 4.65
CA PRO A 113 -4.11 12.57 4.85
C PRO A 113 -5.51 12.09 5.29
N ARG A 114 -5.91 10.88 4.89
CA ARG A 114 -7.20 10.30 5.28
C ARG A 114 -7.22 9.88 6.75
N HIS A 115 -6.15 9.31 7.28
CA HIS A 115 -6.05 8.97 8.71
C HIS A 115 -6.28 10.22 9.57
N LEU A 116 -5.59 11.31 9.26
CA LEU A 116 -5.71 12.58 9.98
C LEU A 116 -7.15 13.15 9.94
N ARG A 117 -7.88 12.95 8.84
CA ARG A 117 -9.28 13.40 8.71
C ARG A 117 -10.29 12.49 9.41
N ARG A 118 -10.01 11.19 9.53
CA ARG A 118 -11.00 10.16 9.94
C ARG A 118 -10.80 9.64 11.35
N LEU A 119 -9.56 9.61 11.86
CA LEU A 119 -9.20 9.10 13.18
C LEU A 119 -8.71 10.25 14.06
N THR A 120 -9.63 11.15 14.42
CA THR A 120 -9.34 12.41 15.11
C THR A 120 -9.00 12.24 16.59
N GLU A 121 -9.26 11.06 17.15
CA GLU A 121 -8.90 10.66 18.51
C GLU A 121 -7.39 10.36 18.66
N ILE A 122 -6.70 10.11 17.55
CA ILE A 122 -5.25 9.89 17.54
C ILE A 122 -4.56 11.24 17.29
N PRO A 123 -3.64 11.68 18.18
CA PRO A 123 -2.91 12.93 18.00
C PRO A 123 -1.77 12.78 16.97
N TRP A 124 -2.14 12.68 15.69
CA TRP A 124 -1.20 12.51 14.58
C TRP A 124 -0.13 13.61 14.57
N ARG A 125 1.14 13.21 14.64
CA ARG A 125 2.32 14.07 14.65
C ARG A 125 2.73 14.56 13.28
N GLY A 126 2.22 13.94 12.21
CA GLY A 126 2.50 14.38 10.86
C GLY A 126 1.82 13.56 9.78
N ASN A 127 1.91 14.08 8.56
CA ASN A 127 1.25 13.57 7.37
C ASN A 127 2.26 12.90 6.45
N LEU A 128 2.04 11.64 6.09
CA LEU A 128 2.90 10.91 5.15
C LEU A 128 2.86 11.46 3.72
N ASN A 129 1.94 12.36 3.36
CA ASN A 129 2.01 13.12 2.10
C ASN A 129 3.14 14.17 2.09
N ASP A 130 3.64 14.58 3.26
CA ASP A 130 4.83 15.42 3.37
C ASP A 130 6.12 14.59 3.15
N ARG A 131 6.93 15.03 2.18
CA ARG A 131 8.21 14.40 1.85
C ARG A 131 9.22 14.48 3.01
N ASN A 132 9.18 15.52 3.83
CA ASN A 132 10.10 15.65 4.97
C ASN A 132 9.79 14.61 6.05
N ILE A 133 8.50 14.38 6.34
CA ILE A 133 8.07 13.30 7.23
C ILE A 133 8.53 11.94 6.69
N ARG A 134 8.32 11.66 5.40
CA ARG A 134 8.79 10.41 4.77
C ARG A 134 10.32 10.22 4.79
N LYS A 135 11.09 11.27 5.02
CA LYS A 135 12.57 11.21 5.09
C LYS A 135 13.11 11.06 6.52
N LYS A 136 12.26 11.18 7.55
CA LYS A 136 12.68 11.23 8.96
C LYS A 136 13.52 10.02 9.40
N TRP A 137 13.26 8.85 8.83
CA TRP A 137 13.92 7.59 9.19
C TRP A 137 14.98 7.14 8.18
N LYS A 138 15.43 8.02 7.28
CA LYS A 138 16.61 7.72 6.45
C LYS A 138 17.88 7.68 7.32
N PRO A 139 18.86 6.80 7.01
CA PRO A 139 18.88 5.89 5.87
C PRO A 139 18.19 4.54 6.10
N ASP A 140 17.73 4.23 7.31
CA ASP A 140 17.13 2.93 7.64
C ASP A 140 15.89 2.63 6.81
N ILE A 141 15.08 3.65 6.52
CA ILE A 141 13.81 3.50 5.82
C ILE A 141 13.73 4.47 4.64
N GLU A 142 13.29 3.95 3.51
CA GLU A 142 12.90 4.76 2.36
C GLU A 142 11.40 4.64 2.08
N MET A 143 10.75 5.76 1.80
CA MET A 143 9.32 5.80 1.50
C MET A 143 9.02 6.55 0.20
N ARG A 144 8.16 5.97 -0.62
CA ARG A 144 7.69 6.57 -1.88
C ARG A 144 6.18 6.37 -2.03
N ILE A 145 5.53 7.29 -2.72
CA ILE A 145 4.11 7.21 -3.08
C ILE A 145 4.04 7.07 -4.61
N PRO A 146 3.27 6.12 -5.15
CA PRO A 146 3.04 5.97 -6.59
C PRO A 146 2.62 7.27 -7.28
N ALA A 147 3.15 7.51 -8.47
CA ALA A 147 2.65 8.54 -9.38
C ALA A 147 1.46 8.02 -10.20
N GLY A 148 0.68 8.93 -10.80
CA GLY A 148 -0.44 8.56 -11.67
C GLY A 148 -1.72 8.15 -10.95
N ALA A 149 -1.79 8.31 -9.63
CA ALA A 149 -2.90 7.86 -8.81
C ALA A 149 -3.16 8.80 -7.62
N GLU A 150 -4.40 8.80 -7.10
CA GLU A 150 -4.83 9.68 -6.01
C GLU A 150 -4.51 9.09 -4.63
N PHE A 151 -3.76 9.81 -3.80
CA PHE A 151 -3.35 9.38 -2.46
C PHE A 151 -3.99 10.19 -1.32
N ILE A 152 -4.31 11.46 -1.55
CA ILE A 152 -4.76 12.39 -0.50
C ILE A 152 -6.22 12.13 -0.13
N ASN A 153 -7.06 11.94 -1.14
CA ASN A 153 -8.47 11.62 -0.97
C ASN A 153 -8.96 10.68 -2.08
N PRO A 154 -8.57 9.39 -2.05
CA PRO A 154 -8.98 8.44 -3.09
C PRO A 154 -10.50 8.30 -3.10
N GLN A 155 -11.09 8.48 -4.29
CA GLN A 155 -12.53 8.36 -4.51
C GLN A 155 -12.83 7.41 -5.69
N PRO A 156 -13.98 6.71 -5.67
CA PRO A 156 -14.92 6.61 -4.54
C PRO A 156 -14.35 5.73 -3.41
N GLU A 157 -14.62 6.10 -2.16
CA GLU A 157 -14.11 5.39 -0.96
C GLU A 157 -14.44 3.90 -0.92
N SER A 158 -15.52 3.47 -1.59
CA SER A 158 -15.96 2.08 -1.62
C SER A 158 -15.10 1.16 -2.49
N SER A 159 -14.25 1.72 -3.37
CA SER A 159 -13.48 0.89 -4.33
C SER A 159 -12.11 1.42 -4.70
N ASN A 160 -11.79 2.69 -4.46
CA ASN A 160 -10.47 3.23 -4.78
C ASN A 160 -9.46 2.98 -3.65
N HIS A 161 -9.01 1.73 -3.55
CA HIS A 161 -8.02 1.28 -2.57
C HIS A 161 -6.66 1.01 -3.22
N PHE A 162 -6.32 1.75 -4.28
CA PHE A 162 -5.14 1.39 -5.09
C PHE A 162 -3.81 1.80 -4.45
N VAL A 163 -3.72 3.00 -3.86
CA VAL A 163 -2.44 3.64 -3.56
C VAL A 163 -2.11 3.58 -2.07
N SER A 164 -0.97 2.99 -1.75
CA SER A 164 -0.30 3.08 -0.45
C SER A 164 1.05 3.77 -0.55
N VAL A 165 1.62 4.15 0.60
CA VAL A 165 3.04 4.46 0.72
C VAL A 165 3.82 3.14 0.66
N PHE A 166 4.76 3.04 -0.27
CA PHE A 166 5.70 1.92 -0.32
C PHE A 166 6.83 2.19 0.67
N VAL A 167 7.10 1.25 1.57
CA VAL A 167 8.14 1.36 2.60
C VAL A 167 9.23 0.31 2.35
N TYR A 168 10.44 0.75 2.06
CA TYR A 168 11.60 -0.12 1.85
C TYR A 168 12.57 -0.04 3.01
N HIS A 169 12.95 -1.21 3.52
CA HIS A 169 13.99 -1.37 4.54
C HIS A 169 15.24 -2.00 3.89
N PRO A 170 16.31 -1.22 3.64
CA PRO A 170 17.48 -1.70 2.91
C PRO A 170 18.19 -2.88 3.57
N ILE A 171 18.30 -2.89 4.91
CA ILE A 171 19.03 -3.93 5.64
C ILE A 171 18.39 -5.31 5.45
N SER A 172 17.06 -5.41 5.57
CA SER A 172 16.35 -6.68 5.36
C SER A 172 16.04 -6.96 3.90
N ARG A 173 16.28 -5.99 3.01
CA ARG A 173 15.84 -5.99 1.61
C ARG A 173 14.35 -6.31 1.50
N THR A 174 13.54 -5.74 2.40
CA THR A 174 12.08 -6.00 2.44
C THR A 174 11.31 -4.76 2.04
N LEU A 175 10.35 -4.94 1.13
CA LEU A 175 9.37 -3.95 0.76
C LEU A 175 8.05 -4.24 1.47
N HIS A 176 7.53 -3.29 2.23
CA HIS A 176 6.15 -3.31 2.71
C HIS A 176 5.29 -2.52 1.73
N VAL A 177 4.25 -3.16 1.22
CA VAL A 177 3.25 -2.55 0.34
C VAL A 177 1.88 -3.07 0.73
N ASP A 178 0.90 -2.18 0.83
CA ASP A 178 -0.46 -2.61 1.08
C ASP A 178 -1.15 -3.09 -0.19
N ASP A 179 -2.27 -2.48 -0.54
CA ASP A 179 -3.18 -3.03 -1.54
C ASP A 179 -2.63 -2.91 -2.96
N THR A 180 -1.73 -1.95 -3.24
CA THR A 180 -1.22 -1.66 -4.60
C THR A 180 -0.73 -2.91 -5.32
N ILE A 181 0.03 -3.75 -4.63
CA ILE A 181 0.50 -5.05 -5.12
C ILE A 181 -0.03 -6.12 -4.16
N MET A 182 -0.81 -7.03 -4.71
CA MET A 182 -1.32 -8.19 -3.98
C MET A 182 -0.42 -9.39 -4.30
N PHE A 183 -0.21 -10.24 -3.30
CA PHE A 183 0.42 -11.54 -3.48
C PHE A 183 -0.46 -12.62 -2.89
N THR A 184 -0.94 -13.52 -3.73
CA THR A 184 -1.75 -14.65 -3.30
C THR A 184 -0.88 -15.89 -3.22
N GLU A 185 -0.38 -16.23 -2.03
CA GLU A 185 0.50 -17.39 -1.87
C GLU A 185 -0.30 -18.69 -2.10
N LYS A 186 -1.36 -18.87 -1.32
CA LYS A 186 -2.28 -20.01 -1.40
C LYS A 186 -3.71 -19.55 -1.12
N PRO A 187 -4.52 -19.25 -2.16
CA PRO A 187 -5.90 -18.86 -1.96
C PRO A 187 -6.70 -19.99 -1.33
N SER A 188 -7.71 -19.65 -0.53
CA SER A 188 -8.68 -20.61 -0.02
C SER A 188 -9.41 -21.31 -1.18
N PHE A 189 -10.02 -22.46 -0.92
CA PHE A 189 -10.78 -23.20 -1.94
C PHE A 189 -11.84 -22.32 -2.63
N LEU A 190 -12.54 -21.48 -1.86
CA LEU A 190 -13.53 -20.54 -2.40
C LEU A 190 -12.89 -19.52 -3.34
N LEU A 191 -11.73 -18.96 -2.97
CA LEU A 191 -11.01 -18.01 -3.83
C LEU A 191 -10.47 -18.66 -5.11
N LYS A 192 -10.06 -19.94 -5.05
CA LYS A 192 -9.67 -20.71 -6.24
C LYS A 192 -10.82 -20.87 -7.24
N LEU A 193 -12.04 -21.06 -6.75
CA LEU A 193 -13.23 -21.12 -7.61
C LEU A 193 -13.50 -19.79 -8.35
N PHE A 194 -13.05 -18.68 -7.79
CA PHE A 194 -13.07 -17.35 -8.42
C PHE A 194 -11.81 -17.03 -9.25
N GLY A 195 -10.98 -18.03 -9.56
CA GLY A 195 -9.85 -17.90 -10.47
C GLY A 195 -8.53 -17.45 -9.84
N TYR A 196 -8.44 -17.35 -8.51
CA TYR A 196 -7.16 -17.08 -7.84
C TYR A 196 -6.25 -18.31 -7.90
N GLN A 197 -5.00 -18.10 -8.30
CA GLN A 197 -3.99 -19.16 -8.39
C GLN A 197 -2.92 -18.97 -7.31
N ASN A 198 -2.19 -20.04 -7.01
CA ASN A 198 -1.10 -20.01 -6.03
C ASN A 198 0.09 -19.20 -6.58
N GLY A 199 0.76 -18.45 -5.70
CA GLY A 199 1.98 -17.72 -6.02
C GLY A 199 1.80 -16.57 -7.01
N ILE A 200 0.59 -16.04 -7.19
CA ILE A 200 0.34 -14.96 -8.15
C ILE A 200 0.53 -13.60 -7.49
N MET A 201 1.33 -12.76 -8.14
CA MET A 201 1.43 -11.34 -7.88
C MET A 201 0.58 -10.56 -8.88
N ALA A 202 -0.19 -9.59 -8.40
CA ALA A 202 -1.06 -8.77 -9.25
C ALA A 202 -1.19 -7.36 -8.69
N PHE A 203 -1.47 -6.38 -9.55
CA PHE A 203 -1.95 -5.08 -9.09
C PHE A 203 -3.37 -5.18 -8.53
N HIS A 204 -3.70 -4.34 -7.54
CA HIS A 204 -5.06 -4.27 -7.00
C HIS A 204 -6.10 -4.11 -8.13
N PRO A 205 -7.28 -4.74 -8.07
CA PRO A 205 -8.27 -4.68 -9.15
C PRO A 205 -8.74 -3.26 -9.49
N SER A 206 -8.70 -2.33 -8.53
CA SER A 206 -9.10 -0.94 -8.73
C SER A 206 -8.22 -0.20 -9.75
N ILE A 207 -7.03 -0.71 -10.08
CA ILE A 207 -6.20 -0.14 -11.17
C ILE A 207 -6.96 -0.06 -12.50
N LYS A 208 -7.92 -0.98 -12.74
CA LYS A 208 -8.70 -1.05 -13.99
C LYS A 208 -9.74 0.07 -14.11
N ASN A 209 -10.12 0.69 -12.99
CA ASN A 209 -11.18 1.70 -12.92
C ASN A 209 -10.71 3.00 -12.23
N SER A 210 -10.83 3.11 -10.91
CA SER A 210 -10.64 4.33 -10.11
C SER A 210 -9.24 4.50 -9.53
N GLY A 211 -8.42 3.45 -9.59
CA GLY A 211 -7.10 3.43 -8.96
C GLY A 211 -6.11 4.42 -9.57
N LEU A 212 -6.20 4.65 -10.87
CA LEU A 212 -5.38 5.64 -11.57
C LEU A 212 -6.20 6.89 -11.87
N TYR A 213 -5.55 8.05 -11.97
CA TYR A 213 -6.21 9.27 -12.41
C TYR A 213 -6.88 9.04 -13.77
N PRO A 214 -8.04 9.68 -14.04
CA PRO A 214 -8.80 9.45 -15.27
C PRO A 214 -8.15 10.09 -16.52
N THR A 215 -6.83 10.27 -16.56
CA THR A 215 -6.12 10.84 -17.71
C THR A 215 -5.45 9.73 -18.53
N SER A 216 -5.17 10.01 -19.80
CA SER A 216 -4.47 9.06 -20.68
C SER A 216 -3.01 8.82 -20.26
N ASN A 217 -2.39 9.77 -19.55
CA ASN A 217 -0.99 9.68 -19.10
C ASN A 217 -0.82 8.96 -17.75
N ALA A 218 -1.87 8.89 -16.92
CA ALA A 218 -1.83 8.28 -15.59
C ALA A 218 -1.21 6.87 -15.54
N PRO A 219 -1.59 5.90 -16.40
CA PRO A 219 -0.97 4.57 -16.37
C PRO A 219 0.52 4.57 -16.69
N TYR A 220 0.99 5.48 -17.55
CA TYR A 220 2.41 5.58 -17.88
C TYR A 220 3.21 6.27 -16.77
N LEU A 221 2.63 7.26 -16.08
CA LEU A 221 3.23 7.84 -14.88
C LEU A 221 3.43 6.78 -13.78
N PHE A 222 2.42 5.92 -13.57
CA PHE A 222 2.53 4.80 -12.63
C PHE A 222 3.60 3.80 -13.05
N ARG A 223 3.60 3.38 -14.33
CA ARG A 223 4.58 2.46 -14.90
C ARG A 223 6.01 2.98 -14.72
N ASP A 224 6.26 4.23 -15.11
CA ASP A 224 7.61 4.81 -15.08
C ASP A 224 8.08 5.03 -13.64
N TRP A 225 7.16 5.34 -12.73
CA TRP A 225 7.43 5.35 -11.30
C TRP A 225 7.83 3.95 -10.78
N MET A 226 7.10 2.90 -11.15
CA MET A 226 7.42 1.51 -10.77
C MET A 226 8.78 1.07 -11.33
N ARG A 227 9.10 1.42 -12.57
CA ARG A 227 10.43 1.14 -13.17
C ARG A 227 11.55 1.81 -12.39
N LYS A 228 11.36 3.07 -11.99
CA LYS A 228 12.32 3.78 -11.16
C LYS A 228 12.46 3.16 -9.75
N LEU A 229 11.35 2.71 -9.16
CA LEU A 229 11.38 2.00 -7.89
C LEU A 229 12.19 0.70 -8.01
N LEU A 230 11.93 -0.11 -9.03
CA LEU A 230 12.68 -1.36 -9.29
C LEU A 230 14.16 -1.11 -9.58
N HIS A 231 14.50 -0.03 -10.27
CA HIS A 231 15.89 0.35 -10.47
C HIS A 231 16.58 0.71 -9.15
N ASP A 232 15.91 1.50 -8.30
CA ASP A 232 16.54 2.08 -7.11
C ASP A 232 16.55 1.13 -5.90
N TRP A 233 15.59 0.22 -5.79
CA TRP A 233 15.37 -0.60 -4.58
C TRP A 233 15.56 -2.09 -4.88
N PRO A 234 16.71 -2.68 -4.48
CA PRO A 234 16.99 -4.10 -4.67
C PRO A 234 16.38 -4.93 -3.53
N PHE A 235 15.05 -4.97 -3.43
CA PHE A 235 14.36 -5.81 -2.42
C PHE A 235 14.37 -7.29 -2.83
N GLU A 236 14.45 -8.19 -1.84
CA GLU A 236 14.27 -9.64 -2.05
C GLU A 236 12.90 -10.12 -1.59
N ASN A 237 12.34 -9.42 -0.60
CA ASN A 237 11.10 -9.78 0.06
C ASN A 237 10.06 -8.69 -0.15
N ILE A 238 8.79 -9.08 -0.25
CA ILE A 238 7.66 -8.15 -0.28
C ILE A 238 6.54 -8.65 0.63
N CYS A 239 6.09 -7.78 1.51
CA CYS A 239 4.94 -7.99 2.39
C CYS A 239 3.74 -7.26 1.80
N CYS A 240 2.70 -8.03 1.44
CA CYS A 240 1.46 -7.52 0.84
C CYS A 240 0.29 -7.59 1.83
N ALA A 241 -0.67 -6.67 1.73
CA ALA A 241 -1.79 -6.60 2.68
C ALA A 241 -2.59 -7.90 2.78
N HIS A 242 -2.85 -8.52 1.62
CA HIS A 242 -3.78 -9.63 1.50
C HIS A 242 -3.10 -10.89 0.98
N LEU A 243 -3.48 -12.03 1.57
CA LEU A 243 -3.27 -13.38 1.05
C LEU A 243 -1.81 -13.89 0.94
N GLY A 244 -0.83 -13.18 1.50
CA GLY A 244 0.51 -13.73 1.71
C GLY A 244 1.65 -12.71 1.70
N ILE A 245 2.85 -13.22 1.92
CA ILE A 245 4.12 -12.50 1.70
C ILE A 245 4.97 -13.29 0.72
N LYS A 246 5.75 -12.61 -0.12
CA LYS A 246 6.70 -13.27 -1.01
C LYS A 246 8.10 -13.06 -0.47
N MET A 247 8.73 -14.15 -0.03
CA MET A 247 10.12 -14.16 0.39
C MET A 247 11.03 -14.65 -0.76
N GLY A 248 12.14 -13.94 -0.96
CA GLY A 248 13.12 -14.18 -2.03
C GLY A 248 12.59 -13.93 -3.44
N GLY A 249 13.39 -13.32 -4.31
CA GLY A 249 13.03 -13.13 -5.73
C GLY A 249 11.83 -12.21 -5.99
N ALA A 250 11.32 -11.50 -4.96
CA ALA A 250 10.16 -10.63 -5.11
C ALA A 250 10.38 -9.52 -6.15
N HIS A 251 11.61 -9.01 -6.28
CA HIS A 251 11.94 -8.00 -7.28
C HIS A 251 11.77 -8.49 -8.72
N ALA A 252 12.19 -9.73 -9.00
CA ALA A 252 11.98 -10.36 -10.31
C ALA A 252 10.48 -10.57 -10.61
N ASP A 253 9.71 -10.97 -9.59
CA ASP A 253 8.26 -11.15 -9.72
C ASP A 253 7.55 -9.82 -9.99
N VAL A 254 7.89 -8.75 -9.27
CA VAL A 254 7.34 -7.40 -9.50
C VAL A 254 7.75 -6.87 -10.88
N THR A 255 8.98 -7.14 -11.32
CA THR A 255 9.44 -6.79 -12.67
C THR A 255 8.61 -7.51 -13.74
N THR A 256 8.36 -8.80 -13.55
CA THR A 256 7.52 -9.61 -14.44
C THR A 256 6.08 -9.11 -14.45
N LEU A 257 5.50 -8.81 -13.29
CA LEU A 257 4.18 -8.21 -13.16
C LEU A 257 4.08 -6.89 -13.95
N LEU A 258 5.07 -6.00 -13.79
CA LEU A 258 5.07 -4.71 -14.45
C LEU A 258 5.13 -4.85 -15.98
N ASN A 259 5.99 -5.74 -16.48
CA ASN A 259 6.11 -6.02 -17.93
C ASN A 259 4.81 -6.61 -18.49
N ASN A 260 4.19 -7.54 -17.77
CA ASN A 260 2.93 -8.15 -18.18
C ASN A 260 1.74 -7.18 -18.13
N ALA A 261 1.87 -6.06 -17.42
CA ALA A 261 0.81 -5.05 -17.30
C ALA A 261 0.81 -4.00 -18.45
N GLU A 262 1.79 -4.00 -19.37
CA GLU A 262 1.83 -3.05 -20.49
C GLU A 262 0.54 -3.01 -21.33
N PRO A 263 -0.09 -4.15 -21.72
CA PRO A 263 -1.35 -4.12 -22.44
C PRO A 263 -2.49 -3.50 -21.63
N LEU A 264 -2.48 -3.68 -20.31
CA LEU A 264 -3.46 -3.07 -19.41
C LEU A 264 -3.27 -1.55 -19.37
N PHE A 265 -2.03 -1.06 -19.28
CA PHE A 265 -1.73 0.37 -19.30
C PHE A 265 -2.16 1.03 -20.60
N ALA A 266 -1.87 0.41 -21.75
CA ALA A 266 -2.33 0.88 -23.05
C ALA A 266 -3.87 0.94 -23.13
N LYS A 267 -4.55 -0.12 -22.66
CA LYS A 267 -6.01 -0.17 -22.62
C LYS A 267 -6.62 0.94 -21.75
N ILE A 268 -6.06 1.19 -20.56
CA ILE A 268 -6.52 2.27 -19.68
C ILE A 268 -6.29 3.64 -20.32
N SER A 269 -5.10 3.86 -20.89
CA SER A 269 -4.76 5.11 -21.56
C SER A 269 -5.74 5.44 -22.69
N GLU A 270 -6.03 4.46 -23.55
CA GLU A 270 -6.94 4.63 -24.67
C GLU A 270 -8.38 4.85 -24.24
N LYS A 271 -8.87 4.07 -23.25
CA LYS A 271 -10.19 4.27 -22.64
C LYS A 271 -10.34 5.70 -22.12
N ASN A 272 -9.33 6.20 -21.41
CA ASN A 272 -9.36 7.55 -20.85
C ASN A 272 -9.28 8.62 -21.94
N ARG A 273 -8.49 8.40 -23.02
CA ARG A 273 -8.42 9.32 -24.17
C ARG A 273 -9.79 9.52 -24.82
N LYS A 274 -10.49 8.42 -25.15
CA LYS A 274 -11.81 8.46 -25.80
C LYS A 274 -12.86 9.17 -24.94
N LYS A 275 -12.82 8.91 -23.63
CA LYS A 275 -13.73 9.57 -22.69
C LYS A 275 -13.55 11.09 -22.64
N TYR A 276 -12.38 11.64 -22.99
CA TYR A 276 -12.20 13.10 -23.04
C TYR A 276 -12.52 13.70 -24.41
N SER A 277 -12.26 12.97 -25.51
CA SER A 277 -12.65 13.43 -26.86
C SER A 277 -14.16 13.49 -27.06
N GLU A 278 -14.94 12.69 -26.33
CA GLU A 278 -16.42 12.73 -26.37
C GLU A 278 -17.02 13.93 -25.62
N TYR A 279 -16.23 14.68 -24.84
CA TYR A 279 -16.68 15.90 -24.14
C TYR A 279 -16.19 17.20 -24.80
N GLU A 280 -15.38 17.12 -25.87
CA GLU A 280 -15.17 18.25 -26.77
C GLU A 280 -16.40 18.34 -27.69
N ILE A 281 -17.30 19.28 -27.38
CA ILE A 281 -18.49 19.62 -28.18
C ILE A 281 -18.04 19.91 -29.63
N PRO A 282 -18.73 19.41 -30.67
CA PRO A 282 -18.47 19.84 -32.04
C PRO A 282 -18.65 21.34 -32.11
N VAL A 283 -17.62 22.06 -32.56
CA VAL A 283 -17.75 23.47 -32.89
C VAL A 283 -18.81 23.57 -33.98
N ASP A 284 -20.00 24.07 -33.65
CA ASP A 284 -21.06 24.32 -34.62
C ASP A 284 -20.51 25.28 -35.68
N ASN A 285 -20.33 24.76 -36.89
CA ASN A 285 -20.05 25.55 -38.08
C ASN A 285 -21.33 26.33 -38.48
N HIS A 286 -21.65 27.38 -37.73
CA HIS A 286 -22.54 28.43 -38.21
C HIS A 286 -21.72 29.57 -38.81
N SER A 287 -21.19 29.33 -40.00
CA SER A 287 -20.81 30.40 -40.96
C SER A 287 -21.76 30.33 -42.16
N ASN A 288 -22.98 30.83 -41.96
CA ASN A 288 -23.85 31.26 -43.04
C ASN A 288 -24.57 32.54 -42.59
N MET A 289 -23.81 33.63 -42.48
CA MET A 289 -24.37 34.96 -42.73
C MET A 289 -24.01 35.33 -44.16
N ASN A 290 -24.96 35.07 -45.07
CA ASN A 290 -25.05 35.79 -46.31
C ASN A 290 -25.33 37.27 -45.97
N VAL A 291 -24.31 38.11 -46.08
CA VAL A 291 -24.51 39.54 -46.28
C VAL A 291 -24.71 39.72 -47.78
N SER A 292 -25.98 39.80 -48.21
CA SER A 292 -26.32 40.34 -49.53
C SER A 292 -26.49 41.84 -49.40
N ASP A 293 -25.61 42.57 -50.09
CA ASP A 293 -25.81 43.97 -50.45
C ASP A 293 -27.12 44.17 -51.24
N ASN A 294 -27.81 45.29 -50.96
CA ASN A 294 -28.56 46.18 -51.87
C ASN A 294 -29.42 47.12 -51.02
N GLU A 295 -29.10 48.41 -50.90
CA GLU A 295 -29.36 49.52 -51.85
C GLU A 295 -30.73 50.22 -51.64
N TYR A 296 -30.62 51.54 -51.36
CA TYR A 296 -31.55 52.67 -51.58
C TYR A 296 -32.96 52.70 -50.94
N GLY A 297 -33.23 53.81 -50.24
CA GLY A 297 -34.58 54.29 -49.89
C GLY A 297 -34.63 55.07 -48.59
#